data_AF-A0A1K0GCK7-F1
#
_entry.id   AF-A0A1K0GCK7-F1
#
_cell.length_a   1.000
_cell.length_b   1.000
_cell.length_c   1.000
_cell.angle_alpha   90.00
_cell.angle_beta   90.00
_cell.angle_gamma   90.00
#
_symmetry.space_group_name_H-M   'P 1'
#
loop_
_entity.id
_entity.type
_entity.pdbx_description
1 polymer ?
#
loop_
_entity_poly.entity_id
_entity_poly.type
_entity_poly.pdbx_seq_one_letter_code
_entity_poly.pdbx_strand_id
1 'polypeptide(L)'
;MEDQQAPQSAEAEAKVITLCGSTKFEAEFAKVNQRLTMEGCVVISLGMFSLPDLPDYDWTADSSDLKGRLGGVHFQKIRMADEVYIVDPGGYVGESTRREIAYAESLGKPVRYLSRERLARTGDGPPE
;
A
#
# COMPACT_ATOMS: atom_id res chain seq x y z
N MET A 1 -21.48 18.97 42.95
CA MET A 1 -20.28 19.16 42.11
C MET A 1 -20.23 17.95 41.21
N GLU A 2 -20.25 18.22 39.91
CA GLU A 2 -20.41 17.25 38.84
C GLU A 2 -19.16 16.39 38.68
N ASP A 3 -19.29 15.07 38.87
CA ASP A 3 -18.36 14.12 38.27
C ASP A 3 -18.92 13.72 36.89
N GLN A 4 -18.78 14.64 35.94
CA GLN A 4 -18.91 14.31 34.52
C GLN A 4 -17.59 13.70 34.06
N GLN A 5 -17.48 12.38 34.17
CA GLN A 5 -16.38 11.65 33.57
C GLN A 5 -16.62 11.61 32.05
N ALA A 6 -15.88 12.43 31.31
CA ALA A 6 -15.89 12.44 29.86
C ALA A 6 -15.60 11.02 29.33
N PRO A 7 -16.29 10.56 28.27
CA PRO A 7 -15.97 9.27 27.67
C PRO A 7 -14.55 9.34 27.14
N GLN A 8 -13.62 8.59 27.74
CA GLN A 8 -12.34 8.30 27.11
C GLN A 8 -12.63 7.36 25.93
N SER A 9 -12.92 7.94 24.77
CA SER A 9 -12.76 7.25 23.51
C SER A 9 -11.29 6.91 23.38
N ALA A 10 -10.91 5.69 23.73
CA ALA A 10 -9.66 5.11 23.28
C ALA A 10 -9.76 5.07 21.75
N GLU A 11 -9.19 6.05 21.07
CA GLU A 11 -8.98 5.97 19.63
C GLU A 11 -8.08 4.74 19.42
N ALA A 12 -8.65 3.65 18.92
CA ALA A 12 -7.88 2.48 18.55
C ALA A 12 -6.84 2.93 17.52
N GLU A 13 -5.56 2.68 17.77
CA GLU A 13 -4.48 3.06 16.87
C GLU A 13 -4.76 2.49 15.48
N ALA A 14 -4.99 3.39 14.51
CA ALA A 14 -5.37 3.01 13.17
C ALA A 14 -4.22 2.26 12.50
N LYS A 15 -4.50 1.07 11.97
CA LYS A 15 -3.50 0.24 11.29
C LYS A 15 -2.91 0.99 10.10
N VAL A 16 -1.59 1.08 10.03
CA VAL A 16 -0.85 1.71 8.94
C VAL A 16 -0.55 0.67 7.87
N ILE A 17 -0.98 0.93 6.63
CA ILE A 17 -0.82 0.01 5.50
C ILE A 17 -0.08 0.72 4.36
N THR A 18 1.04 0.16 3.91
CA THR A 18 1.71 0.62 2.69
C THR A 18 1.20 -0.15 1.47
N LEU A 19 0.84 0.57 0.41
CA LEU A 19 0.48 -0.04 -0.87
C LEU A 19 1.73 -0.21 -1.75
N CYS A 20 1.93 -1.41 -2.26
CA CYS A 20 3.01 -1.77 -3.18
C CYS A 20 2.43 -2.40 -4.45
N GLY A 21 3.08 -2.20 -5.60
CA GLY A 21 2.55 -2.67 -6.87
C GLY A 21 3.07 -1.90 -8.08
N SER A 22 2.58 -2.28 -9.26
CA SER A 22 2.98 -1.64 -10.51
C SER A 22 2.27 -0.31 -10.71
N THR A 23 3.00 0.74 -11.10
CA THR A 23 2.41 2.06 -11.36
C THR A 23 1.40 2.08 -12.52
N LYS A 24 1.40 1.06 -13.38
CA LYS A 24 0.37 0.88 -14.42
C LYS A 24 -1.05 0.64 -13.89
N PHE A 25 -1.22 0.36 -12.60
CA PHE A 25 -2.50 0.02 -11.96
C PHE A 25 -3.07 1.16 -11.11
N GLU A 26 -2.94 2.40 -11.58
CA GLU A 26 -3.38 3.60 -10.85
C GLU A 26 -4.84 3.52 -10.38
N ALA A 27 -5.74 3.03 -11.23
CA ALA A 27 -7.14 2.86 -10.91
C ALA A 27 -7.38 1.86 -9.76
N GLU A 28 -6.65 0.76 -9.73
CA GLU A 28 -6.71 -0.23 -8.66
C GLU A 28 -6.15 0.32 -7.35
N PHE A 29 -5.03 1.07 -7.41
CA PHE A 29 -4.49 1.76 -6.23
C PHE A 29 -5.52 2.73 -5.65
N ALA A 30 -6.19 3.54 -6.48
CA ALA A 30 -7.22 4.46 -6.01
C ALA A 30 -8.37 3.73 -5.29
N LYS A 31 -8.85 2.61 -5.86
CA LYS A 31 -9.91 1.79 -5.26
C LYS A 31 -9.49 1.17 -3.93
N VAL A 32 -8.29 0.58 -3.87
CA VAL A 32 -7.76 -0.04 -2.64
C VAL A 32 -7.53 1.02 -1.56
N ASN A 33 -6.95 2.17 -1.93
CA ASN A 33 -6.73 3.29 -1.03
C ASN A 33 -8.04 3.78 -0.41
N GLN A 34 -9.04 4.08 -1.25
CA GLN A 34 -10.35 4.53 -0.79
C GLN A 34 -10.99 3.50 0.16
N ARG A 35 -10.98 2.22 -0.22
CA ARG A 35 -11.55 1.14 0.59
C ARG A 35 -10.89 1.04 1.97
N LEU A 36 -9.56 0.91 2.02
CA LEU A 36 -8.83 0.75 3.28
C LEU A 36 -8.98 1.99 4.18
N THR A 37 -9.03 3.19 3.60
CA THR A 37 -9.33 4.42 4.35
C THR A 37 -10.74 4.37 4.95
N MET A 38 -11.75 3.92 4.20
CA MET A 38 -13.11 3.74 4.74
C MET A 38 -13.19 2.64 5.81
N GLU A 39 -12.28 1.66 5.79
CA GLU A 39 -12.11 0.64 6.82
C GLU A 39 -11.35 1.17 8.07
N GLY A 40 -10.98 2.46 8.11
CA GLY A 40 -10.30 3.09 9.24
C GLY A 40 -8.78 2.90 9.27
N CYS A 41 -8.16 2.49 8.15
CA CYS A 41 -6.71 2.33 8.06
C CYS A 41 -6.02 3.63 7.61
N VAL A 42 -4.79 3.87 8.10
CA VAL A 42 -3.88 4.88 7.54
C VAL A 42 -3.20 4.27 6.32
N VAL A 43 -3.40 4.84 5.13
CA VAL A 43 -2.87 4.27 3.89
C VAL A 43 -1.72 5.11 3.34
N ILE A 44 -0.56 4.47 3.17
CA ILE A 44 0.62 5.05 2.52
C ILE A 44 0.70 4.50 1.09
N SER A 45 0.15 5.25 0.14
CA SER A 45 0.13 4.87 -1.28
C SER A 45 1.42 5.25 -2.02
N LEU A 46 1.47 4.95 -3.33
CA LEU A 46 2.48 5.47 -4.25
C LEU A 46 2.48 7.00 -4.24
N GLY A 47 3.66 7.61 -4.34
CA GLY A 47 3.78 9.07 -4.43
C GLY A 47 3.62 9.60 -5.87
N MET A 48 3.84 8.73 -6.86
CA MET A 48 3.79 9.05 -8.28
C MET A 48 3.50 7.77 -9.08
N PHE A 49 2.69 7.91 -10.14
CA PHE A 49 2.41 6.83 -11.09
C PHE A 49 3.16 6.98 -12.42
N SER A 50 3.63 8.19 -12.70
CA SER A 50 4.52 8.55 -13.79
C SER A 50 5.58 9.54 -13.29
N LEU A 51 6.72 9.60 -13.97
CA LEU A 51 7.69 10.67 -13.74
C LEU A 51 7.09 11.98 -14.26
N PRO A 52 7.32 13.12 -13.57
CA PRO A 52 6.83 14.40 -14.04
C PRO A 52 7.52 14.78 -15.35
N ASP A 53 6.76 15.41 -16.24
CA ASP A 53 7.30 16.02 -17.45
C ASP A 53 7.95 17.34 -17.07
N LEU A 54 9.28 17.41 -17.14
CA LEU A 54 10.07 18.58 -16.77
C LEU A 54 10.79 19.11 -18.02
N PRO A 55 10.64 20.41 -18.34
CA PRO A 55 11.40 21.02 -19.43
C PRO A 55 12.90 20.81 -19.20
N ASP A 56 13.61 20.40 -20.25
CA ASP A 56 15.07 20.22 -20.28
C ASP A 56 15.63 19.15 -19.33
N TYR A 57 14.82 18.18 -18.89
CA TYR A 57 15.28 17.07 -18.05
C TYR A 57 14.96 15.69 -18.66
N ASP A 58 15.99 14.90 -18.92
CA ASP A 58 15.87 13.54 -19.45
C ASP A 58 16.06 12.50 -18.34
N TRP A 59 14.95 11.95 -17.87
CA TRP A 59 14.93 10.90 -16.86
C TRP A 59 15.64 9.60 -17.27
N THR A 60 15.86 9.38 -18.58
CA THR A 60 16.55 8.17 -19.04
C THR A 60 18.04 8.19 -18.70
N ALA A 61 18.66 9.38 -18.68
CA ALA A 61 20.06 9.59 -18.32
C ALA A 61 20.33 9.31 -16.83
N ASP A 62 19.37 9.60 -15.93
CA ASP A 62 19.49 9.43 -14.47
C ASP A 62 18.81 8.15 -13.93
N SER A 63 18.41 7.25 -14.83
CA SER A 63 17.45 6.18 -14.51
C SER A 63 17.89 5.21 -13.41
N SER A 64 19.18 4.89 -13.29
CA SER A 64 19.67 3.93 -12.29
C SER A 64 19.74 4.52 -10.87
N ASP A 65 20.27 5.73 -10.72
CA ASP A 65 20.37 6.41 -9.43
C ASP A 65 18.97 6.78 -8.91
N LEU A 66 18.13 7.32 -9.79
CA LEU A 66 16.75 7.66 -9.46
C LEU A 66 15.96 6.44 -8.99
N LYS A 67 16.02 5.33 -9.73
CA LYS A 67 15.30 4.11 -9.37
C LYS A 67 15.77 3.56 -8.02
N GLY A 68 17.06 3.67 -7.71
CA GLY A 68 17.61 3.35 -6.39
C GLY A 68 17.01 4.22 -5.28
N ARG A 69 17.05 5.55 -5.47
CA ARG A 69 16.52 6.53 -4.51
C ARG A 69 15.02 6.38 -4.27
N LEU A 70 14.23 6.21 -5.33
CA LEU A 70 12.79 5.97 -5.25
C LEU A 70 12.48 4.63 -4.58
N GLY A 71 13.27 3.59 -4.85
CA GLY A 71 13.18 2.32 -4.12
C GLY A 71 13.44 2.49 -2.62
N GLY A 72 14.44 3.30 -2.24
CA GLY A 72 14.72 3.63 -0.84
C GLY A 72 13.56 4.30 -0.13
N VAL A 73 12.86 5.23 -0.80
CA VAL A 73 11.63 5.85 -0.28
C VAL A 73 10.55 4.81 -0.03
N HIS A 74 10.37 3.86 -0.95
CA HIS A 74 9.42 2.76 -0.77
C HIS A 74 9.75 1.86 0.41
N PHE A 75 11.03 1.51 0.60
CA PHE A 75 11.46 0.76 1.78
C PHE A 75 11.20 1.52 3.08
N GLN A 76 11.36 2.85 3.09
CA GLN A 76 11.02 3.64 4.27
C GLN A 76 9.51 3.62 4.55
N LYS A 77 8.65 3.71 3.53
CA LYS A 77 7.19 3.54 3.69
C LYS A 77 6.84 2.20 4.32
N ILE A 78 7.40 1.12 3.79
CA ILE A 78 7.23 -0.24 4.34
C ILE A 78 7.67 -0.30 5.80
N ARG A 79 8.82 0.30 6.15
CA ARG A 79 9.33 0.32 7.52
C ARG A 79 8.34 0.97 8.49
N MET A 80 7.67 2.04 8.07
CA MET A 80 6.69 2.79 8.87
C MET A 80 5.32 2.10 9.00
N ALA A 81 4.98 1.13 8.15
CA ALA A 81 3.65 0.52 8.12
C ALA A 81 3.55 -0.78 8.93
N ASP A 82 2.39 -1.07 9.51
CA ASP A 82 2.11 -2.34 10.20
C ASP A 82 1.95 -3.50 9.21
N GLU A 83 1.47 -3.22 8.01
CA GLU A 83 1.22 -4.20 6.95
C GLU A 83 1.61 -3.64 5.57
N VAL A 84 1.98 -4.54 4.67
CA VAL A 84 2.12 -4.24 3.24
C VAL A 84 0.99 -4.90 2.47
N TYR A 85 0.33 -4.12 1.62
CA TYR A 85 -0.73 -4.59 0.75
C TYR A 85 -0.31 -4.46 -0.71
N ILE A 86 -0.30 -5.59 -1.43
CA ILE A 86 0.11 -5.68 -2.83
C ILE A 86 -1.09 -5.48 -3.74
N VAL A 87 -1.04 -4.44 -4.55
CA VAL A 87 -2.00 -4.15 -5.62
C VAL A 87 -1.54 -4.92 -6.87
N ASP A 88 -1.93 -6.19 -6.94
CA ASP A 88 -1.58 -7.17 -7.98
C ASP A 88 -2.81 -7.68 -8.76
N PRO A 89 -3.54 -6.83 -9.51
CA PRO A 89 -4.66 -7.31 -10.33
C PRO A 89 -4.17 -8.41 -11.29
N GLY A 90 -4.87 -9.56 -11.27
CA GLY A 90 -4.48 -10.75 -12.03
C GLY A 90 -3.20 -11.44 -11.55
N GLY A 91 -2.70 -11.12 -10.34
CA GLY A 91 -1.47 -11.68 -9.79
C GLY A 91 -0.18 -11.10 -10.39
N TYR A 92 -0.25 -9.98 -11.11
CA TYR A 92 0.93 -9.36 -11.69
C TYR A 92 1.83 -8.77 -10.59
N VAL A 93 3.08 -9.24 -10.54
CA VAL A 93 4.12 -8.69 -9.68
C VAL A 93 5.38 -8.43 -10.51
N GLY A 94 5.81 -7.17 -10.54
CA GLY A 94 7.04 -6.74 -11.21
C GLY A 94 8.26 -6.81 -10.28
N GLU A 95 9.47 -6.62 -10.83
CA GLU A 95 10.72 -6.79 -10.08
C GLU A 95 10.87 -5.83 -8.88
N SER A 96 10.47 -4.55 -9.02
CA SER A 96 10.49 -3.63 -7.86
C SER A 96 9.58 -4.12 -6.75
N THR A 97 8.36 -4.52 -7.10
CA THR A 97 7.38 -5.05 -6.15
C THR A 97 7.87 -6.34 -5.49
N ARG A 98 8.59 -7.23 -6.20
CA ARG A 98 9.20 -8.42 -5.56
C ARG A 98 10.22 -8.04 -4.50
N ARG A 99 11.07 -7.05 -4.78
CA ARG A 99 12.07 -6.56 -3.81
C ARG A 99 11.39 -5.89 -2.60
N GLU A 100 10.31 -5.16 -2.83
CA GLU A 100 9.47 -4.57 -1.77
C GLU A 100 8.84 -5.66 -0.89
N ILE A 101 8.28 -6.72 -1.49
CA ILE A 101 7.73 -7.88 -0.77
C ILE A 101 8.81 -8.55 0.07
N ALA A 102 9.95 -8.89 -0.52
CA ALA A 102 11.06 -9.54 0.19
C ALA A 102 11.57 -8.66 1.35
N TYR A 103 11.61 -7.34 1.16
CA TYR A 103 11.98 -6.42 2.23
C TYR A 103 10.95 -6.40 3.35
N ALA A 104 9.66 -6.35 3.04
CA ALA A 104 8.59 -6.42 4.05
C ALA A 104 8.64 -7.73 4.86
N GLU A 105 8.82 -8.86 4.17
CA GLU A 105 8.97 -10.18 4.78
C GLU A 105 10.22 -10.25 5.68
N SER A 106 11.33 -9.65 5.26
CA SER A 106 12.56 -9.59 6.09
C SER A 106 12.37 -8.80 7.40
N LEU A 107 11.40 -7.89 7.44
CA LEU A 107 11.02 -7.14 8.64
C LEU A 107 9.94 -7.85 9.47
N GLY A 108 9.46 -9.02 9.03
CA GLY A 108 8.36 -9.74 9.66
C GLY A 108 7.01 -9.05 9.50
N LYS A 109 6.87 -8.14 8.53
CA LYS A 109 5.61 -7.43 8.29
C LYS A 109 4.66 -8.32 7.48
N PRO A 110 3.38 -8.45 7.87
CA PRO A 110 2.38 -9.15 7.09
C PRO A 110 2.27 -8.59 5.67
N VAL A 111 2.10 -9.47 4.68
CA VAL A 111 1.91 -9.10 3.27
C VAL A 111 0.57 -9.68 2.76
N ARG A 112 -0.35 -8.79 2.35
CA ARG A 112 -1.64 -9.14 1.74
C ARG A 112 -1.65 -8.83 0.25
N TYR A 113 -2.51 -9.50 -0.51
CA TYR A 113 -2.55 -9.43 -1.98
C TYR A 113 -3.98 -9.19 -2.46
N LEU A 114 -4.18 -8.25 -3.37
CA LEU A 114 -5.46 -7.97 -4.02
C LEU A 114 -6.00 -9.21 -4.75
N SER A 115 -5.13 -9.92 -5.47
CA SER A 115 -5.49 -11.12 -6.22
C SER A 115 -6.09 -12.23 -5.34
N ARG A 116 -5.75 -12.25 -4.05
CA ARG A 116 -6.17 -13.29 -3.10
C ARG A 116 -7.45 -12.95 -2.33
N GLU A 117 -7.96 -11.72 -2.43
CA GLU A 117 -9.18 -11.33 -1.71
C GLU A 117 -10.45 -12.00 -2.24
N ARG A 118 -10.48 -12.38 -3.53
CA ARG A 118 -11.64 -13.09 -4.10
C ARG A 118 -11.77 -14.51 -3.57
N LEU A 119 -10.65 -15.19 -3.29
CA LEU A 119 -10.67 -16.55 -2.73
C LEU A 119 -11.34 -16.60 -1.35
N ALA A 120 -11.20 -15.53 -0.56
CA ALA A 120 -11.80 -15.43 0.78
C ALA A 120 -13.33 -15.26 0.77
N ARG A 121 -13.96 -14.86 -0.35
CA ARG A 121 -15.40 -14.59 -0.44
C ARG A 121 -16.24 -15.74 -1.03
N THR A 122 -15.63 -16.89 -1.34
CA THR A 122 -16.34 -18.01 -1.98
C THR A 122 -17.06 -18.95 -1.00
N GLY A 123 -17.22 -18.56 0.27
CA GLY A 123 -17.85 -19.38 1.31
C GLY A 123 -19.27 -18.99 1.75
N ASP A 124 -19.88 -17.93 1.20
CA ASP A 124 -21.18 -17.45 1.68
C ASP A 124 -22.06 -17.03 0.49
N GLY A 125 -22.69 -18.04 -0.14
CA GLY A 125 -23.82 -17.84 -1.05
C GLY A 125 -25.11 -18.11 -0.28
N PRO A 126 -26.18 -17.32 -0.46
CA PRO A 126 -27.43 -17.55 0.24
C PRO A 126 -28.04 -18.90 -0.17
N PRO A 127 -28.65 -19.67 0.77
CA PRO A 127 -29.44 -20.83 0.39
C PRO A 127 -30.67 -20.38 -0.43
N GLU A 128 -30.99 -21.17 -1.45
CA GLU A 128 -32.22 -21.04 -2.26
C GLU A 128 -33.50 -21.11 -1.42
#